data_AF-A0A7X9XF18-F1
#
_entry.id   AF-A0A7X9XF18-F1
#
_cell.length_a   1.000
_cell.length_b   1.000
_cell.length_c   1.000
_cell.angle_alpha   90.00
_cell.angle_beta   90.00
_cell.angle_gamma   90.00
#
_symmetry.space_group_name_H-M   'P 1'
#
loop_
_entity.id
_entity.type
_entity.pdbx_description
1 polymer ?
#
loop_
_entity_poly.entity_id
_entity_poly.type
_entity_poly.pdbx_seq_one_letter_code
_entity_poly.pdbx_strand_id
1 'polypeptide(L)'
;MIRNISKICSFLLLFFISVLTLNQISIITFSDILKNIFYFLTLILIMFSSVTTLLTNKSGFFKFIGAVIIAALAVGGVLSILKPGLNIAIYGCVILTSIYSMIDIFYKPQ
;
A
#
# COMPACT_ATOMS: atom_id res chain seq x y z
N MET A 1 14.11 14.86 8.42
CA MET A 1 13.68 14.88 7.00
C MET A 1 13.00 13.57 6.60
N ILE A 2 13.63 12.40 6.78
CA ILE A 2 13.05 11.06 6.48
C ILE A 2 11.68 10.82 7.16
N ARG A 3 11.49 11.29 8.40
CA ARG A 3 10.21 11.13 9.13
C ARG A 3 9.03 11.84 8.47
N ASN A 4 9.24 13.04 7.92
CA ASN A 4 8.19 13.77 7.22
C ASN A 4 7.89 13.13 5.86
N ILE A 5 8.91 12.58 5.19
CA ILE A 5 8.76 11.84 3.93
C ILE A 5 7.94 10.56 4.13
N SER A 6 8.18 9.80 5.21
CA SER A 6 7.36 8.63 5.60
C SER A 6 5.88 9.02 5.75
N LYS A 7 5.59 10.09 6.49
CA LYS A 7 4.22 10.55 6.71
C LYS A 7 3.53 11.02 5.44
N ILE A 8 4.23 11.74 4.58
CA ILE A 8 3.70 12.16 3.27
C ILE A 8 3.40 10.93 2.40
N CYS A 9 4.30 9.94 2.39
CA CYS A 9 4.10 8.69 1.64
C CYS A 9 2.88 7.91 2.16
N SER A 10 2.75 7.75 3.49
CA SER A 10 1.59 7.11 4.14
C SER A 10 0.28 7.85 3.84
N PHE A 11 0.31 9.18 3.82
CA PHE A 11 -0.87 9.98 3.45
C PHE A 11 -1.24 9.78 1.97
N LEU A 12 -0.26 9.82 1.08
CA LEU A 12 -0.47 9.61 -0.35
C LEU A 12 -1.04 8.20 -0.62
N LEU A 13 -0.54 7.19 0.10
CA LEU A 13 -1.06 5.82 0.08
C LEU A 13 -2.55 5.76 0.43
N LEU A 14 -2.94 6.34 1.57
CA LEU A 14 -4.34 6.38 1.98
C LEU A 14 -5.22 7.15 0.99
N PHE A 15 -4.71 8.25 0.44
CA PHE A 15 -5.42 9.00 -0.58
C PHE A 15 -5.68 8.15 -1.84
N PHE A 16 -4.64 7.50 -2.36
CA PHE A 16 -4.78 6.63 -3.55
C PHE A 16 -5.72 5.44 -3.30
N ILE A 17 -5.61 4.78 -2.15
CA ILE A 17 -6.51 3.68 -1.76
C ILE A 17 -7.96 4.18 -1.69
N SER A 18 -8.19 5.36 -1.12
CA SER A 18 -9.52 5.95 -1.02
C SER A 18 -10.10 6.26 -2.40
N VAL A 19 -9.31 6.90 -3.28
CA VAL A 19 -9.72 7.23 -4.66
C VAL A 19 -10.04 5.98 -5.47
N LEU A 20 -9.24 4.91 -5.35
CA LEU A 20 -9.52 3.62 -5.97
C LEU A 20 -10.79 2.97 -5.41
N THR A 21 -11.02 3.07 -4.10
CA THR A 21 -12.22 2.55 -3.44
C THR A 21 -13.47 3.28 -3.93
N LEU A 22 -13.44 4.61 -4.01
CA LEU A 22 -14.49 5.45 -4.59
C LEU A 22 -14.86 5.03 -6.01
N ASN A 23 -13.87 4.62 -6.81
CA ASN A 23 -14.09 4.08 -8.13
C ASN A 23 -14.70 2.68 -8.13
N GLN A 24 -14.32 1.83 -7.18
CA GLN A 24 -14.88 0.48 -7.05
C GLN A 24 -16.35 0.50 -6.61
N ILE A 25 -16.76 1.48 -5.79
CA ILE A 25 -18.16 1.69 -5.39
C ILE A 25 -18.95 2.59 -6.34
N SER A 26 -18.39 2.89 -7.52
CA SER A 26 -19.02 3.66 -8.60
C SER A 26 -19.48 5.08 -8.22
N ILE A 27 -18.89 5.69 -7.19
CA ILE A 27 -19.11 7.11 -6.87
C ILE A 27 -18.34 7.99 -7.86
N ILE A 28 -17.16 7.54 -8.29
CA ILE A 28 -16.34 8.19 -9.33
C ILE A 28 -16.07 7.15 -10.40
N THR A 29 -16.25 7.47 -11.69
CA THR A 29 -16.02 6.50 -12.77
C THR A 29 -14.77 6.88 -13.54
N PHE A 30 -13.72 6.07 -13.41
CA PHE A 30 -12.50 6.22 -14.21
C PHE A 30 -12.59 5.41 -15.51
N SER A 31 -11.90 5.91 -16.54
CA SER A 31 -11.54 5.08 -17.70
C SER A 31 -10.64 3.93 -17.24
N ASP A 32 -10.71 2.78 -17.93
CA ASP A 32 -9.86 1.61 -17.67
C ASP A 32 -8.36 1.95 -17.66
N ILE A 33 -7.93 2.85 -18.55
CA ILE A 33 -6.53 3.31 -18.62
C ILE A 33 -6.15 4.02 -17.32
N LEU A 34 -6.97 4.98 -16.88
CA LEU A 34 -6.68 5.78 -15.70
C LEU A 34 -6.73 4.92 -14.43
N LYS A 35 -7.70 4.00 -14.34
CA LYS A 35 -7.79 3.00 -13.28
C LYS A 35 -6.52 2.16 -13.18
N ASN A 36 -6.01 1.66 -14.30
CA ASN A 36 -4.77 0.85 -14.33
C ASN A 36 -3.55 1.65 -13.89
N ILE A 37 -3.45 2.92 -14.29
CA ILE A 37 -2.37 3.82 -13.85
C ILE A 37 -2.41 4.01 -12.33
N PHE A 38 -3.59 4.27 -11.76
CA PHE A 38 -3.76 4.43 -10.31
C PHE A 38 -3.41 3.14 -9.55
N TYR A 39 -3.82 1.97 -10.04
CA TYR A 39 -3.43 0.68 -9.45
C TYR A 39 -1.92 0.49 -9.44
N PHE A 40 -1.27 0.72 -10.57
CA PHE A 40 0.18 0.58 -10.70
C PHE A 40 0.94 1.53 -9.78
N LEU A 41 0.51 2.79 -9.72
CA LEU A 41 1.13 3.80 -8.87
C LEU A 41 0.96 3.47 -7.38
N THR A 42 -0.21 2.96 -6.99
CA THR A 42 -0.46 2.49 -5.62
C THR A 42 0.46 1.33 -5.27
N LEU A 43 0.61 0.35 -6.17
CA LEU A 43 1.51 -0.78 -6.00
C LEU A 43 2.98 -0.37 -5.75
N ILE A 44 3.49 0.56 -6.56
CA ILE A 44 4.83 1.11 -6.38
C ILE A 44 4.97 1.80 -5.03
N LEU A 45 3.97 2.58 -4.61
CA LEU A 45 4.00 3.26 -3.33
C LEU A 45 4.00 2.28 -2.14
N ILE A 46 3.22 1.19 -2.23
CA ILE A 46 3.21 0.14 -1.20
C ILE A 46 4.60 -0.49 -1.09
N MET A 47 5.23 -0.85 -2.23
CA MET A 47 6.59 -1.38 -2.29
C MET A 47 7.58 -0.42 -1.64
N PHE A 48 7.58 0.85 -2.06
CA PHE A 48 8.49 1.86 -1.54
C PHE A 48 8.33 2.07 -0.02
N SER A 49 7.09 2.19 0.46
CA SER A 49 6.78 2.33 1.89
C SER A 49 7.26 1.12 2.71
N SER A 50 7.08 -0.09 2.18
CA SER A 50 7.46 -1.33 2.88
C SER A 50 8.96 -1.56 2.92
N VAL A 51 9.68 -1.22 1.84
CA VAL A 51 11.15 -1.28 1.83
C VAL A 51 11.75 -0.23 2.76
N THR A 52 11.23 1.00 2.72
CA THR A 52 11.73 2.07 3.59
C THR A 52 11.49 1.78 5.07
N THR A 53 10.37 1.14 5.44
CA THR A 53 10.12 0.70 6.83
C THR A 53 11.08 -0.37 7.32
N LEU A 54 11.48 -1.32 6.45
CA LEU A 54 12.49 -2.32 6.78
C LEU A 54 13.88 -1.72 6.97
N LEU A 55 14.26 -0.77 6.12
CA LEU A 55 15.57 -0.14 6.13
C LEU A 55 15.72 0.93 7.22
N THR A 56 14.62 1.46 7.75
CA THR A 56 14.64 2.50 8.80
C THR A 56 14.65 1.88 10.20
N ASN A 57 15.19 2.59 11.19
CA ASN A 57 15.21 2.17 12.61
C ASN A 57 13.85 2.31 13.31
N LYS A 58 12.75 1.89 12.66
CA LYS A 58 11.44 1.75 13.30
C LYS A 58 11.40 0.51 14.19
N SER A 59 10.40 0.45 15.08
CA SER A 59 10.21 -0.69 15.98
C SER A 59 10.12 -2.02 15.24
N GLY A 60 10.51 -3.12 15.90
CA GLY A 60 10.48 -4.47 15.31
C GLY A 60 9.11 -4.86 14.76
N PHE A 61 8.02 -4.39 15.36
CA PHE A 61 6.66 -4.63 14.89
C PHE A 61 6.38 -4.00 13.52
N PHE A 62 6.84 -2.76 13.29
CA PHE A 62 6.68 -2.10 11.98
C PHE A 62 7.51 -2.78 10.89
N LYS A 63 8.72 -3.25 11.23
CA LYS A 63 9.54 -4.04 10.32
C LYS A 63 8.88 -5.38 9.96
N PHE A 64 8.24 -6.04 10.93
CA PHE A 64 7.47 -7.26 10.69
C PHE A 64 6.30 -7.00 9.73
N ILE A 65 5.49 -5.97 9.97
CA ILE A 65 4.39 -5.61 9.07
C ILE A 65 4.92 -5.32 7.65
N GLY A 66 6.00 -4.55 7.51
CA GLY A 66 6.63 -4.27 6.22
C GLY A 66 7.08 -5.54 5.48
N ALA A 67 7.70 -6.49 6.19
CA ALA A 67 8.09 -7.78 5.62
C ALA A 67 6.89 -8.59 5.13
N VAL A 68 5.81 -8.64 5.91
CA VAL A 68 4.56 -9.33 5.53
C VAL A 68 3.93 -8.68 4.30
N ILE A 69 3.94 -7.35 4.20
CA ILE A 69 3.44 -6.62 3.02
C ILE A 69 4.24 -6.98 1.77
N ILE A 70 5.58 -7.01 1.85
CA ILE A 70 6.43 -7.40 0.71
C ILE A 70 6.20 -8.87 0.32
N ALA A 71 6.09 -9.77 1.29
CA ALA A 71 5.82 -11.18 1.02
C ALA A 71 4.44 -11.37 0.35
N ALA A 72 3.41 -10.69 0.85
CA ALA A 72 2.07 -10.72 0.27
C ALA A 72 2.04 -10.13 -1.15
N LEU A 73 2.83 -9.08 -1.40
CA LEU A 73 3.00 -8.51 -2.74
C LEU A 73 3.71 -9.47 -3.70
N ALA A 74 4.79 -10.12 -3.26
CA ALA A 74 5.51 -11.08 -4.09
C ALA A 74 4.60 -12.26 -4.46
N VAL A 75 3.92 -12.85 -3.49
CA VAL A 75 2.96 -13.96 -3.70
C VAL A 75 1.78 -13.50 -4.56
N GLY A 76 1.19 -12.34 -4.24
CA GLY A 76 0.07 -11.77 -4.99
C GLY A 76 0.44 -11.45 -6.44
N GLY A 77 1.64 -10.92 -6.66
CA GLY A 77 2.17 -10.63 -7.99
C GLY A 77 2.35 -11.89 -8.84
N VAL A 78 3.03 -12.91 -8.29
CA VAL A 78 3.20 -14.22 -8.97
C VAL A 78 1.84 -14.86 -9.29
N LEU A 79 0.91 -14.85 -8.33
CA LEU A 79 -0.40 -15.44 -8.57
C LEU A 79 -1.24 -14.66 -9.58
N SER A 80 -1.05 -13.34 -9.71
CA SER A 80 -1.75 -12.52 -10.70
C SER A 80 -1.29 -12.81 -12.13
N ILE A 81 -0.05 -13.28 -12.31
CA ILE A 81 0.46 -13.77 -13.60
C ILE A 81 -0.16 -15.14 -13.93
N LEU A 82 -0.27 -16.03 -12.94
CA LEU A 82 -0.80 -17.38 -13.11
C LEU A 82 -2.33 -17.41 -13.31
N LYS A 83 -3.06 -16.51 -12.65
CA LYS A 83 -4.51 -16.34 -12.78
C LYS A 83 -4.82 -14.85 -12.89
N PRO A 84 -5.15 -14.34 -14.09
CA PRO A 84 -5.42 -12.92 -14.27
C PRO A 84 -6.67 -12.52 -13.48
N GLY A 85 -6.46 -11.76 -12.42
CA GLY A 85 -7.51 -11.34 -11.50
C GLY A 85 -6.94 -10.78 -10.20
N LEU A 86 -7.74 -9.99 -9.49
CA LEU A 86 -7.33 -9.39 -8.22
C LEU A 86 -7.31 -10.47 -7.14
N ASN A 87 -6.12 -10.85 -6.70
CA ASN A 87 -5.94 -11.98 -5.79
C ASN A 87 -6.16 -11.60 -4.33
N ILE A 88 -6.62 -12.54 -3.50
CA ILE A 88 -6.88 -12.34 -2.07
C ILE A 88 -5.64 -11.82 -1.33
N ALA A 89 -4.45 -12.21 -1.79
CA ALA A 89 -3.17 -11.74 -1.27
C ALA A 89 -2.94 -10.23 -1.50
N ILE A 90 -3.36 -9.70 -2.66
CA ILE A 90 -3.27 -8.27 -2.98
C ILE A 90 -4.27 -7.49 -2.12
N TYR A 91 -5.47 -8.02 -1.92
CA TYR A 91 -6.44 -7.41 -0.99
C TYR A 91 -5.91 -7.34 0.45
N GLY A 92 -5.34 -8.45 0.96
CA GLY A 92 -4.72 -8.49 2.27
C GLY A 92 -3.58 -7.47 2.39
N CYS A 93 -2.76 -7.34 1.34
CA CYS A 93 -1.72 -6.34 1.26
C CYS A 93 -2.26 -4.91 1.39
N VAL A 94 -3.30 -4.55 0.63
CA VAL A 94 -3.90 -3.21 0.65
C VAL A 94 -4.44 -2.87 2.04
N ILE A 95 -5.13 -3.82 2.69
CA ILE A 95 -5.66 -3.63 4.05
C ILE A 95 -4.52 -3.40 5.04
N LEU A 96 -3.49 -4.25 5.01
CA LEU A 96 -2.36 -4.15 5.94
C LEU A 96 -1.59 -2.83 5.74
N THR A 97 -1.41 -2.40 4.48
CA THR A 97 -0.78 -1.12 4.18
C THR A 97 -1.64 0.07 4.62
N SER A 98 -2.97 -0.03 4.50
CA SER A 98 -3.89 1.02 4.98
C SER A 98 -3.78 1.17 6.50
N ILE A 99 -3.81 0.07 7.25
CA ILE A 99 -3.67 0.07 8.71
C ILE A 99 -2.31 0.66 9.11
N TYR A 100 -1.22 0.19 8.48
CA TYR A 100 0.11 0.72 8.71
C TYR A 100 0.19 2.23 8.46
N SER A 101 -0.38 2.70 7.33
CA SER A 101 -0.36 4.11 6.95
C SER A 101 -1.14 4.98 7.94
N MET A 102 -2.27 4.51 8.45
CA MET A 102 -3.01 5.21 9.51
C MET A 102 -2.18 5.32 10.79
N ILE A 103 -1.55 4.23 11.23
CA ILE A 103 -0.71 4.24 12.43
C ILE A 103 0.48 5.21 12.23
N ASP A 104 1.12 5.22 11.07
CA ASP A 104 2.26 6.10 10.80
C ASP A 104 1.92 7.61 10.82
N ILE A 105 0.70 7.96 10.40
CA ILE A 105 0.24 9.35 10.39
C ILE A 105 -0.17 9.81 11.78
N PHE A 106 -1.06 9.04 12.43
CA PHE A 106 -1.75 9.44 13.66
C PHE A 106 -0.97 9.11 14.93
N TYR A 107 -0.15 8.07 14.92
CA TYR A 107 0.60 7.70 16.12
C TYR A 107 1.84 8.59 16.25
N LYS A 108 1.98 9.25 17.40
CA LYS A 108 3.19 10.01 17.73
C LYS A 108 4.33 9.01 17.97
N PRO A 109 5.53 9.23 17.40
CA PRO A 109 6.69 8.46 17.83
C PRO A 109 6.94 8.78 19.30
N GLN A 110 7.12 7.73 20.12
CA GLN A 110 7.89 7.86 21.35
C GLN A 110 9.32 8.24 20.99
#